data_AF-A0A7S0T1B3-F1
#
_entry.id   AF-A0A7S0T1B3-F1
#
_cell.length_a   1.000
_cell.length_b   1.000
_cell.length_c   1.000
_cell.angle_alpha   90.00
_cell.angle_beta   90.00
_cell.angle_gamma   90.00
#
_symmetry.space_group_name_H-M   'P 1'
#
loop_
_entity.id
_entity.type
_entity.pdbx_description
1 polymer ?
#
loop_
_entity_poly.entity_id
_entity_poly.type
_entity_poly.pdbx_seq_one_letter_code
_entity_poly.pdbx_strand_id
1 'polypeptide(L)'
;MDDDEADPMTRLLAGPVIRPLRSALTTRWNPTDPEPALRFFEAWAQVLPRATAEGLLHGVVLPRLRAAVDAWSPTADPVPIHTWLHPWLPALGAAMAPLWAPIRHKLTTALAPWHPSDASALTLLAPWRAVFGAKDWDTLLTRSILPKLQFALAELVINPANQVLDQVRWVLAWEPCVPAARMAALLEAAFFPPWLRVLHQWLSAAPPAPPPDLEEVTHWYLGWKSLFSEELLAHERVRRQLNVALDMMNQAVAGEGIQPPGASNAAAAAAGAASEVAAAAVAAATQGGGGGRSGGSEMEMSLREAVEAFAAAHDLQFLPKPGRAVEGLQVYAFGTVSVTVDSGRQVLRAQVGERWAPVGLDQLLEQHKQRLRAKSKTF
;
A
#
# COMPACT_ATOMS: atom_id res chain seq x y z
N MET A 1 53.93 -10.15 -6.63
CA MET A 1 52.88 -10.88 -5.88
C MET A 1 52.86 -12.26 -6.48
N ASP A 2 53.43 -13.16 -5.70
CA ASP A 2 54.05 -14.39 -6.15
C ASP A 2 53.03 -15.43 -6.60
N ASP A 3 53.33 -16.13 -7.71
CA ASP A 3 52.59 -17.31 -8.17
C ASP A 3 52.56 -18.44 -7.10
N ASP A 4 53.33 -18.29 -6.01
CA ASP A 4 53.54 -19.30 -4.98
C ASP A 4 52.41 -19.44 -3.93
N GLU A 5 51.41 -18.54 -3.92
CA GLU A 5 50.27 -18.60 -2.98
C GLU A 5 48.95 -19.11 -3.62
N ALA A 6 48.98 -19.46 -4.91
CA ALA A 6 47.80 -20.00 -5.61
C ALA A 6 47.49 -21.45 -5.17
N ASP A 7 46.25 -21.68 -4.74
CA ASP A 7 45.68 -22.98 -4.38
C ASP A 7 46.12 -24.10 -5.36
N PRO A 8 46.66 -25.25 -4.89
CA PRO A 8 47.11 -26.35 -5.72
C PRO A 8 46.10 -26.80 -6.79
N MET A 9 44.79 -26.76 -6.46
CA MET A 9 43.73 -27.07 -7.42
C MET A 9 43.66 -26.03 -8.55
N THR A 10 43.85 -24.76 -8.24
CA THR A 10 43.92 -23.68 -9.24
C THR A 10 45.08 -23.89 -10.21
N ARG A 11 46.25 -24.31 -9.72
CA ARG A 11 47.41 -24.62 -10.59
C ARG A 11 47.14 -25.81 -11.51
N LEU A 12 46.55 -26.87 -10.99
CA LEU A 12 46.20 -28.07 -11.76
C LEU A 12 45.20 -27.74 -12.88
N LEU A 13 44.20 -26.92 -12.59
CA LEU A 13 43.15 -26.54 -13.54
C LEU A 13 43.55 -25.38 -14.47
N ALA A 14 44.63 -24.66 -14.18
CA ALA A 14 45.02 -23.43 -14.89
C ALA A 14 45.13 -23.62 -16.41
N GLY A 15 45.92 -24.61 -16.82
CA GLY A 15 46.14 -24.96 -18.22
C GLY A 15 44.91 -25.58 -18.90
N PRO A 16 44.40 -26.72 -18.40
CA PRO A 16 43.42 -27.53 -19.13
C PRO A 16 41.99 -26.95 -19.10
N VAL A 17 41.63 -26.19 -18.07
CA VAL A 17 40.24 -25.74 -17.86
C VAL A 17 40.13 -24.22 -17.82
N ILE A 18 40.88 -23.57 -16.93
CA ILE A 18 40.70 -22.13 -16.66
C ILE A 18 41.09 -21.27 -17.87
N ARG A 19 42.22 -21.53 -18.53
CA ARG A 19 42.65 -20.79 -19.72
C ARG A 19 41.69 -20.96 -20.91
N PRO A 20 41.29 -22.19 -21.31
CA PRO A 20 40.29 -22.39 -22.36
C PRO A 20 38.93 -21.76 -22.03
N LEU A 21 38.45 -21.91 -20.79
CA LEU A 21 37.21 -21.32 -20.34
C LEU A 21 37.23 -19.80 -20.43
N ARG A 22 38.30 -19.16 -19.91
CA ARG A 22 38.48 -17.71 -20.02
C ARG A 22 38.44 -17.26 -21.48
N SER A 23 39.14 -17.97 -22.37
CA SER A 23 39.11 -17.68 -23.81
C SER A 23 37.71 -17.81 -24.39
N ALA A 24 36.98 -18.87 -24.06
CA ALA A 24 35.60 -19.10 -24.52
C ALA A 24 34.64 -18.01 -24.03
N LEU A 25 34.70 -17.64 -22.74
CA LEU A 25 33.88 -16.58 -22.15
C LEU A 25 34.15 -15.20 -22.77
N THR A 26 35.41 -14.90 -23.09
CA THR A 26 35.79 -13.62 -23.70
C THR A 26 35.40 -13.54 -25.18
N THR A 27 35.61 -14.61 -25.94
CA THR A 27 35.57 -14.53 -27.42
C THR A 27 34.32 -15.14 -28.05
N ARG A 28 33.73 -16.18 -27.45
CA ARG A 28 32.67 -16.99 -28.08
C ARG A 28 31.34 -16.91 -27.35
N TRP A 29 31.36 -16.78 -26.03
CA TRP A 29 30.13 -16.75 -25.22
C TRP A 29 29.29 -15.52 -25.54
N ASN A 30 28.01 -15.72 -25.84
CA ASN A 30 27.04 -14.67 -26.08
C ASN A 30 26.34 -14.28 -24.76
N PRO A 31 26.47 -13.04 -24.26
CA PRO A 31 25.83 -12.63 -23.01
C PRO A 31 24.29 -12.67 -23.03
N THR A 32 23.66 -12.63 -24.20
CA THR A 32 22.20 -12.73 -24.32
C THR A 32 21.67 -14.18 -24.24
N ASP A 33 22.58 -15.16 -24.26
CA ASP A 33 22.31 -16.56 -23.98
C ASP A 33 23.16 -16.98 -22.76
N PRO A 34 22.64 -16.79 -21.52
CA PRO A 34 23.43 -17.00 -20.32
C PRO A 34 23.64 -18.49 -19.99
N GLU A 35 22.76 -19.36 -20.50
CA GLU A 35 22.61 -20.75 -20.09
C GLU A 35 23.88 -21.59 -20.25
N PRO A 36 24.65 -21.51 -21.36
CA PRO A 36 25.87 -22.31 -21.51
C PRO A 36 26.93 -21.99 -20.45
N ALA A 37 27.06 -20.72 -20.07
CA ALA A 37 28.03 -20.30 -19.07
C ALA A 37 27.56 -20.61 -17.65
N LEU A 38 26.27 -20.39 -17.36
CA LEU A 38 25.68 -20.74 -16.06
C LEU A 38 25.80 -22.23 -15.76
N ARG A 39 25.42 -23.11 -16.71
CA ARG A 39 25.57 -24.56 -16.56
C ARG A 39 27.00 -24.97 -16.28
N PHE A 40 27.97 -24.30 -16.89
CA PHE A 40 29.38 -24.58 -16.62
C PHE A 40 29.71 -24.26 -15.15
N PHE A 41 29.37 -23.06 -14.67
CA PHE A 41 29.67 -22.66 -13.28
C PHE A 41 28.93 -23.54 -12.27
N GLU A 42 27.69 -23.94 -12.55
CA GLU A 42 26.91 -24.85 -11.70
C GLU A 42 27.54 -26.26 -11.66
N ALA A 43 27.86 -26.83 -12.82
CA ALA A 43 28.44 -28.18 -12.90
C ALA A 43 29.84 -28.24 -12.26
N TRP A 44 30.60 -27.15 -12.32
CA TRP A 44 31.96 -27.06 -11.79
C TRP A 44 32.04 -26.44 -10.39
N ALA A 45 30.91 -26.11 -9.76
CA ALA A 45 30.87 -25.41 -8.46
C ALA A 45 31.62 -26.15 -7.34
N GLN A 46 31.66 -27.49 -7.38
CA GLN A 46 32.34 -28.32 -6.37
C GLN A 46 33.84 -28.54 -6.65
N VAL A 47 34.29 -28.25 -7.87
CA VAL A 47 35.66 -28.57 -8.33
C VAL A 47 36.49 -27.31 -8.55
N LEU A 48 35.86 -26.24 -9.06
CA LEU A 48 36.53 -24.99 -9.35
C LEU A 48 36.74 -24.20 -8.05
N PRO A 49 37.98 -23.84 -7.68
CA PRO A 49 38.23 -23.04 -6.49
C PRO A 49 37.48 -21.72 -6.52
N ARG A 50 36.88 -21.36 -5.39
CA ARG A 50 35.99 -20.19 -5.27
C ARG A 50 36.63 -18.89 -5.76
N ALA A 51 37.87 -18.62 -5.37
CA ALA A 51 38.60 -17.42 -5.79
C ALA A 51 38.80 -17.36 -7.32
N THR A 52 39.02 -18.50 -7.96
CA THR A 52 39.14 -18.60 -9.42
C THR A 52 37.80 -18.35 -10.11
N ALA A 53 36.71 -18.94 -9.58
CA ALA A 53 35.36 -18.71 -10.09
C ALA A 53 34.97 -17.23 -9.99
N GLU A 54 35.19 -16.60 -8.81
CA GLU A 54 34.97 -15.18 -8.58
C GLU A 54 35.84 -14.33 -9.54
N GLY A 55 37.11 -14.67 -9.73
CA GLY A 55 37.99 -13.97 -10.67
C GLY A 55 37.53 -14.04 -12.13
N LEU A 56 36.89 -15.13 -12.56
CA LEU A 56 36.29 -15.26 -13.89
C LEU A 56 34.97 -14.49 -14.01
N LEU A 57 34.12 -14.57 -12.98
CA LEU A 57 32.85 -13.85 -12.92
C LEU A 57 33.06 -12.34 -12.95
N HIS A 58 33.94 -11.82 -12.10
CA HIS A 58 34.21 -10.38 -12.01
C HIS A 58 35.14 -9.89 -13.15
N GLY A 59 36.13 -10.67 -13.53
CA GLY A 59 37.14 -10.25 -14.51
C GLY A 59 36.75 -10.47 -15.97
N VAL A 60 35.76 -11.31 -16.26
CA VAL A 60 35.38 -11.67 -17.64
C VAL A 60 33.87 -11.53 -17.85
N VAL A 61 33.05 -12.20 -17.05
CA VAL A 61 31.60 -12.23 -17.25
C VAL A 61 30.98 -10.85 -17.05
N LEU A 62 31.30 -10.17 -15.94
CA LEU A 62 30.74 -8.86 -15.62
C LEU A 62 31.08 -7.79 -16.67
N PRO A 63 32.33 -7.64 -17.17
CA PRO A 63 32.65 -6.75 -18.28
C PRO A 63 31.89 -7.08 -19.58
N ARG A 64 31.70 -8.37 -19.88
CA ARG A 64 30.92 -8.81 -21.06
C ARG A 64 29.44 -8.46 -20.92
N LEU A 65 28.85 -8.67 -19.75
CA LEU A 65 27.49 -8.24 -19.44
C LEU A 65 27.36 -6.73 -19.52
N ARG A 66 28.35 -5.97 -19.02
CA ARG A 66 28.36 -4.51 -19.12
C ARG A 66 28.30 -4.05 -20.57
N ALA A 67 29.17 -4.59 -21.42
CA ALA A 67 29.19 -4.26 -22.85
C ALA A 67 27.86 -4.62 -23.55
N ALA A 68 27.26 -5.76 -23.19
CA ALA A 68 25.95 -6.16 -23.72
C ALA A 68 24.83 -5.20 -23.26
N VAL A 69 24.84 -4.76 -22.00
CA VAL A 69 23.90 -3.76 -21.47
C VAL A 69 24.06 -2.42 -22.19
N ASP A 70 25.29 -2.00 -22.46
CA ASP A 70 25.57 -0.74 -23.14
C ASP A 70 25.10 -0.79 -24.62
N ALA A 71 25.24 -1.94 -25.28
CA ALA A 71 24.77 -2.17 -26.66
C ALA A 71 23.25 -2.39 -26.77
N TRP A 72 22.62 -2.94 -25.72
CA TRP A 72 21.19 -3.27 -25.73
C TRP A 72 20.29 -2.04 -25.85
N SER A 73 19.18 -2.21 -26.58
CA SER A 73 18.11 -1.25 -26.79
C SER A 73 16.74 -1.88 -26.48
N PRO A 74 15.96 -1.30 -25.55
CA PRO A 74 14.64 -1.82 -25.16
C PRO A 74 13.60 -1.86 -26.29
N THR A 75 13.76 -1.06 -27.34
CA THR A 75 12.79 -0.98 -28.44
C THR A 75 13.21 -1.75 -29.70
N ALA A 76 14.50 -2.07 -29.83
CA ALA A 76 15.03 -2.72 -31.03
C ALA A 76 15.35 -4.20 -30.80
N ASP A 77 15.72 -4.57 -29.58
CA ASP A 77 16.09 -5.96 -29.27
C ASP A 77 14.86 -6.80 -28.93
N PRO A 78 14.72 -8.00 -29.53
CA PRO A 78 13.56 -8.86 -29.32
C PRO A 78 13.58 -9.57 -27.96
N VAL A 79 14.76 -9.71 -27.34
CA VAL A 79 14.93 -10.43 -26.09
C VAL A 79 14.93 -9.43 -24.92
N PRO A 80 13.99 -9.55 -23.95
CA PRO A 80 13.96 -8.68 -22.78
C PRO A 80 15.23 -8.83 -21.95
N ILE A 81 15.84 -7.71 -21.56
CA ILE A 81 17.13 -7.67 -20.84
C ILE A 81 17.17 -8.51 -19.56
N HIS A 82 16.04 -8.59 -18.85
CA HIS A 82 15.99 -9.34 -17.59
C HIS A 82 16.23 -10.84 -17.80
N THR A 83 15.86 -11.40 -18.96
CA THR A 83 15.94 -12.84 -19.24
C THR A 83 17.38 -13.36 -19.24
N TRP A 84 18.33 -12.54 -19.68
CA TRP A 84 19.74 -12.91 -19.73
C TRP A 84 20.58 -12.28 -18.62
N LEU A 85 20.08 -11.23 -17.96
CA LEU A 85 20.80 -10.54 -16.90
C LEU A 85 20.44 -11.03 -15.49
N HIS A 86 19.16 -11.27 -15.19
CA HIS A 86 18.72 -11.74 -13.87
C HIS A 86 19.31 -13.10 -13.44
N PRO A 87 19.53 -14.08 -14.35
CA PRO A 87 20.16 -15.34 -13.99
C PRO A 87 21.54 -15.20 -13.33
N TRP A 88 22.23 -14.07 -13.53
CA TRP A 88 23.53 -13.80 -12.91
C TRP A 88 23.43 -13.18 -11.51
N LEU A 89 22.24 -12.76 -11.06
CA LEU A 89 22.05 -12.15 -9.73
C LEU A 89 22.55 -13.02 -8.57
N PRO A 90 22.33 -14.36 -8.55
CA PRO A 90 22.83 -15.20 -7.47
C PRO A 90 24.37 -15.26 -7.40
N ALA A 91 25.05 -15.15 -8.56
CA ALA A 91 26.50 -15.29 -8.67
C ALA A 91 27.26 -13.95 -8.49
N LEU A 92 26.72 -12.86 -9.06
CA LEU A 92 27.38 -11.55 -9.05
C LEU A 92 26.80 -10.57 -8.02
N GLY A 93 25.55 -10.76 -7.59
CA GLY A 93 24.89 -9.96 -6.55
C GLY A 93 25.11 -8.46 -6.68
N ALA A 94 25.68 -7.85 -5.64
CA ALA A 94 25.92 -6.41 -5.55
C ALA A 94 26.88 -5.87 -6.63
N ALA A 95 27.72 -6.71 -7.24
CA ALA A 95 28.64 -6.30 -8.30
C ALA A 95 27.92 -5.83 -9.57
N MET A 96 26.65 -6.22 -9.74
CA MET A 96 25.81 -5.80 -10.86
C MET A 96 25.18 -4.42 -10.65
N ALA A 97 25.25 -3.83 -9.44
CA ALA A 97 24.63 -2.55 -9.12
C ALA A 97 24.96 -1.41 -10.12
N PRO A 98 26.19 -1.28 -10.64
CA PRO A 98 26.52 -0.25 -11.63
C PRO A 98 25.78 -0.41 -12.98
N LEU A 99 25.21 -1.58 -13.27
CA LEU A 99 24.45 -1.86 -14.50
C LEU A 99 23.04 -1.27 -14.45
N TRP A 100 22.49 -1.04 -13.25
CA TRP A 100 21.10 -0.61 -13.09
C TRP A 100 20.83 0.80 -13.61
N ALA A 101 21.74 1.75 -13.37
CA ALA A 101 21.56 3.13 -13.81
C ALA A 101 21.46 3.29 -15.35
N PRO A 102 22.35 2.70 -16.16
CA PRO A 102 22.20 2.69 -17.62
C PRO A 102 20.90 2.05 -18.11
N ILE A 103 20.50 0.92 -17.50
CA ILE A 103 19.27 0.21 -17.88
C ILE A 103 18.05 1.08 -17.58
N ARG A 104 17.97 1.67 -16.39
CA ARG A 104 16.89 2.61 -16.04
C ARG A 104 16.83 3.82 -16.97
N HIS A 105 18.00 4.35 -17.37
CA HIS A 105 18.06 5.46 -18.32
C HIS A 105 17.47 5.04 -19.67
N LYS A 106 17.94 3.93 -20.26
CA LYS A 106 17.43 3.38 -21.52
C LYS A 106 15.93 3.08 -21.46
N LEU A 107 15.49 2.40 -20.39
CA LEU A 107 14.07 2.11 -20.16
C LEU A 107 13.23 3.39 -20.07
N THR A 108 13.67 4.40 -19.33
CA THR A 108 12.90 5.65 -19.25
C THR A 108 12.79 6.33 -20.61
N THR A 109 13.89 6.39 -21.37
CA THR A 109 13.89 6.99 -22.71
C THR A 109 12.94 6.25 -23.65
N ALA A 110 12.91 4.91 -23.60
CA ALA A 110 11.99 4.10 -24.38
C ALA A 110 10.52 4.24 -23.94
N LEU A 111 10.29 4.51 -22.65
CA LEU A 111 8.97 4.78 -22.11
C LEU A 111 8.48 6.18 -22.44
N ALA A 112 9.30 7.09 -22.99
CA ALA A 112 8.85 8.44 -23.34
C ALA A 112 7.70 8.47 -24.37
N PRO A 113 7.71 7.66 -25.45
CA PRO A 113 6.56 7.52 -26.37
C PRO A 113 5.55 6.43 -26.00
N TRP A 114 5.77 5.65 -24.93
CA TRP A 114 4.90 4.52 -24.55
C TRP A 114 3.44 4.94 -24.25
N HIS A 115 2.48 4.05 -24.52
CA HIS A 115 1.07 4.24 -24.20
C HIS A 115 0.54 3.07 -23.35
N PRO A 116 -0.36 3.29 -22.36
CA PRO A 116 -0.86 2.24 -21.47
C PRO A 116 -1.50 1.02 -22.12
N SER A 117 -1.99 1.14 -23.36
CA SER A 117 -2.51 0.00 -24.14
C SER A 117 -1.44 -1.02 -24.52
N ASP A 118 -0.16 -0.66 -24.48
CA ASP A 118 0.95 -1.55 -24.79
C ASP A 118 1.40 -2.31 -23.53
N ALA A 119 0.97 -3.58 -23.43
CA ALA A 119 1.30 -4.48 -22.33
C ALA A 119 2.77 -4.95 -22.30
N SER A 120 3.54 -4.72 -23.37
CA SER A 120 4.95 -5.15 -23.43
C SER A 120 5.81 -4.44 -22.38
N ALA A 121 5.50 -3.16 -22.09
CA ALA A 121 6.20 -2.39 -21.06
C ALA A 121 6.03 -2.98 -19.66
N LEU A 122 4.81 -3.42 -19.31
CA LEU A 122 4.56 -4.06 -18.02
C LEU A 122 5.35 -5.37 -17.91
N THR A 123 5.33 -6.19 -18.96
CA THR A 123 6.07 -7.46 -19.02
C THR A 123 7.59 -7.23 -18.90
N LEU A 124 8.09 -6.17 -19.54
CA LEU A 124 9.51 -5.81 -19.49
C LEU A 124 9.93 -5.31 -18.11
N LEU A 125 9.11 -4.50 -17.44
CA LEU A 125 9.43 -3.83 -16.18
C LEU A 125 9.12 -4.67 -14.94
N ALA A 126 8.09 -5.52 -14.94
CA ALA A 126 7.66 -6.26 -13.75
C ALA A 126 8.79 -7.04 -13.05
N PRO A 127 9.70 -7.73 -13.77
CA PRO A 127 10.84 -8.43 -13.14
C PRO A 127 11.78 -7.49 -12.37
N TRP A 128 11.87 -6.23 -12.79
CA TRP A 128 12.77 -5.24 -12.19
C TRP A 128 12.28 -4.70 -10.85
N ARG A 129 11.00 -4.92 -10.48
CA ARG A 129 10.43 -4.52 -9.20
C ARG A 129 11.23 -5.07 -8.01
N ALA A 130 11.74 -6.30 -8.11
CA ALA A 130 12.51 -6.95 -7.06
C ALA A 130 14.01 -6.61 -7.09
N VAL A 131 14.50 -6.04 -8.21
CA VAL A 131 15.93 -5.78 -8.44
C VAL A 131 16.29 -4.33 -8.17
N PHE A 132 15.44 -3.39 -8.59
CA PHE A 132 15.63 -1.98 -8.31
C PHE A 132 15.29 -1.66 -6.86
N GLY A 133 16.09 -0.78 -6.24
CA GLY A 133 15.78 -0.26 -4.92
C GLY A 133 14.45 0.50 -4.92
N ALA A 134 13.71 0.45 -3.82
CA ALA A 134 12.37 1.04 -3.71
C ALA A 134 12.31 2.50 -4.20
N LYS A 135 13.31 3.33 -3.86
CA LYS A 135 13.41 4.72 -4.31
C LYS A 135 13.56 4.86 -5.83
N ASP A 136 14.41 4.04 -6.45
CA ASP A 136 14.65 4.08 -7.88
C ASP A 136 13.43 3.58 -8.67
N TRP A 137 12.77 2.52 -8.16
CA TRP A 137 11.52 2.00 -8.72
C TRP A 137 10.41 3.05 -8.67
N ASP A 138 10.23 3.67 -7.50
CA ASP A 138 9.23 4.71 -7.28
C ASP A 138 9.45 5.94 -8.17
N THR A 139 10.71 6.34 -8.36
CA THR A 139 11.10 7.44 -9.25
C THR A 139 10.77 7.10 -10.70
N LEU A 140 11.05 5.87 -11.14
CA LEU A 140 10.72 5.40 -12.51
C LEU A 140 9.21 5.42 -12.73
N LEU A 141 8.43 4.86 -11.81
CA LEU A 141 6.97 4.84 -11.90
C LEU A 141 6.40 6.26 -11.97
N THR A 142 6.82 7.14 -11.06
CA THR A 142 6.32 8.52 -10.96
C THR A 142 6.68 9.34 -12.19
N ARG A 143 7.85 9.12 -12.79
CA ARG A 143 8.31 9.89 -13.95
C ARG A 143 7.73 9.40 -15.28
N SER A 144 7.55 8.09 -15.42
CA SER A 144 7.32 7.48 -16.74
C SER A 144 6.00 6.74 -16.90
N ILE A 145 5.45 6.19 -15.81
CA ILE A 145 4.27 5.33 -15.86
C ILE A 145 3.03 6.09 -15.37
N LEU A 146 3.04 6.57 -14.12
CA LEU A 146 1.88 7.17 -13.48
C LEU A 146 1.26 8.36 -14.25
N PRO A 147 2.03 9.31 -14.81
CA PRO A 147 1.45 10.41 -15.58
C PRO A 147 0.65 9.93 -16.80
N LYS A 148 1.06 8.81 -17.41
CA LYS A 148 0.41 8.24 -18.59
C LYS A 148 -0.81 7.42 -18.24
N LEU A 149 -0.75 6.68 -17.13
CA LEU A 149 -1.94 6.02 -16.58
C LEU A 149 -2.99 7.06 -16.18
N GLN A 150 -2.57 8.17 -15.58
CA GLN A 150 -3.46 9.29 -15.24
C GLN A 150 -4.10 9.90 -16.49
N PHE A 151 -3.30 10.13 -17.54
CA PHE A 151 -3.79 10.65 -18.80
C PHE A 151 -4.83 9.70 -19.45
N ALA A 152 -4.53 8.41 -19.53
CA ALA A 152 -5.46 7.42 -20.06
C ALA A 152 -6.77 7.35 -19.26
N LEU A 153 -6.73 7.49 -17.92
CA LEU A 153 -7.94 7.59 -17.11
C LEU A 153 -8.69 8.91 -17.32
N ALA A 154 -7.99 10.02 -17.56
CA ALA A 154 -8.65 11.30 -17.82
C ALA A 154 -9.44 11.30 -19.14
N GLU A 155 -9.00 10.51 -20.12
CA GLU A 155 -9.71 10.29 -21.39
C GLU A 155 -10.86 9.26 -21.29
N LEU A 156 -11.05 8.62 -20.13
CA LEU A 156 -12.12 7.66 -19.91
C LEU A 156 -13.49 8.34 -20.05
N VAL A 157 -14.26 7.89 -21.03
CA VAL A 157 -15.65 8.29 -21.21
C VAL A 157 -16.55 7.26 -20.53
N ILE A 158 -17.19 7.67 -19.44
CA ILE A 158 -18.10 6.82 -18.68
C ILE A 158 -19.52 7.03 -19.20
N ASN A 159 -20.06 6.04 -19.91
CA ASN A 159 -21.43 6.04 -20.42
C ASN A 159 -22.18 4.82 -19.85
N PRO A 160 -23.27 5.01 -19.08
CA PRO A 160 -24.05 3.90 -18.54
C PRO A 160 -24.57 2.91 -19.60
N ALA A 161 -24.95 3.41 -20.78
CA ALA A 161 -25.51 2.58 -21.86
C ALA A 161 -24.45 1.84 -22.70
N ASN A 162 -23.19 2.31 -22.70
CA ASN A 162 -22.11 1.69 -23.47
C ASN A 162 -20.76 1.91 -22.78
N GLN A 163 -20.35 0.94 -21.97
CA GLN A 163 -19.12 1.02 -21.19
C GLN A 163 -17.90 0.54 -22.00
N VAL A 164 -16.92 1.41 -22.15
CA VAL A 164 -15.59 1.04 -22.65
C VAL A 164 -14.65 0.94 -21.45
N LEU A 165 -14.14 -0.27 -21.20
CA LEU A 165 -13.38 -0.58 -19.99
C LEU A 165 -11.86 -0.60 -20.21
N ASP A 166 -11.40 -0.38 -21.44
CA ASP A 166 -10.00 -0.61 -21.82
C ASP A 166 -9.04 0.27 -21.01
N GLN A 167 -9.32 1.56 -20.86
CA GLN A 167 -8.46 2.49 -20.11
C GLN A 167 -8.33 2.08 -18.65
N VAL A 168 -9.43 1.68 -18.01
CA VAL A 168 -9.41 1.20 -16.61
C VAL A 168 -8.66 -0.12 -16.51
N ARG A 169 -8.87 -1.05 -17.45
CA ARG A 169 -8.13 -2.32 -17.51
C ARG A 169 -6.63 -2.11 -17.70
N TRP A 170 -6.22 -1.17 -18.56
CA TRP A 170 -4.82 -0.82 -18.74
C TRP A 170 -4.20 -0.32 -17.44
N VAL A 171 -4.91 0.52 -16.68
CA VAL A 171 -4.41 1.02 -15.39
C VAL A 171 -4.34 -0.08 -14.34
N LEU A 172 -5.41 -0.88 -14.19
CA LEU A 172 -5.47 -1.95 -13.20
C LEU A 172 -4.45 -3.06 -13.47
N ALA A 173 -4.04 -3.27 -14.71
CA ALA A 173 -2.95 -4.20 -15.04
C ALA A 173 -1.62 -3.84 -14.32
N TRP A 174 -1.42 -2.58 -13.94
CA TRP A 174 -0.22 -2.13 -13.21
C TRP A 174 -0.33 -2.27 -11.68
N GLU A 175 -1.46 -2.73 -11.14
CA GLU A 175 -1.66 -2.94 -9.71
C GLU A 175 -0.54 -3.77 -9.06
N PRO A 176 -0.05 -4.89 -9.65
CA PRO A 176 1.04 -5.67 -9.05
C PRO A 176 2.38 -4.95 -9.05
N CYS A 177 2.53 -3.82 -9.76
CA CYS A 177 3.80 -3.09 -9.87
C CYS A 177 3.78 -1.76 -9.09
N VAL A 178 2.60 -1.20 -8.86
CA VAL A 178 2.41 0.11 -8.24
C VAL A 178 1.97 -0.07 -6.78
N PRO A 179 2.58 0.63 -5.81
CA PRO A 179 2.11 0.58 -4.42
C PRO A 179 0.62 0.94 -4.31
N ALA A 180 -0.15 0.16 -3.54
CA ALA A 180 -1.61 0.32 -3.41
C ALA A 180 -2.03 1.76 -3.10
N ALA A 181 -1.30 2.45 -2.22
CA ALA A 181 -1.56 3.85 -1.89
C ALA A 181 -1.47 4.80 -3.10
N ARG A 182 -0.55 4.56 -4.04
CA ARG A 182 -0.40 5.35 -5.27
C ARG A 182 -1.48 5.01 -6.29
N MET A 183 -1.83 3.73 -6.42
CA MET A 183 -2.93 3.30 -7.29
C MET A 183 -4.26 3.88 -6.81
N ALA A 184 -4.54 3.80 -5.51
CA ALA A 184 -5.74 4.40 -4.91
C ALA A 184 -5.79 5.92 -5.12
N ALA A 185 -4.67 6.63 -4.93
CA ALA A 185 -4.58 8.08 -5.18
C ALA A 185 -4.82 8.43 -6.66
N LEU A 186 -4.30 7.62 -7.59
CA LEU A 186 -4.52 7.78 -9.02
C LEU A 186 -6.00 7.63 -9.38
N LEU A 187 -6.64 6.58 -8.89
CA LEU A 187 -8.07 6.33 -9.10
C LEU A 187 -8.94 7.44 -8.47
N GLU A 188 -8.59 7.87 -7.25
CA GLU A 188 -9.24 9.00 -6.55
C GLU A 188 -9.16 10.30 -7.35
N ALA A 189 -8.03 10.58 -7.99
CA ALA A 189 -7.84 11.81 -8.75
C ALA A 189 -8.49 11.78 -10.13
N ALA A 190 -8.40 10.65 -10.85
CA ALA A 190 -8.75 10.60 -12.28
C ALA A 190 -9.99 9.76 -12.60
N PHE A 191 -10.29 8.70 -11.85
CA PHE A 191 -11.41 7.79 -12.15
C PHE A 191 -12.69 8.14 -11.39
N PHE A 192 -12.63 8.29 -10.06
CA PHE A 192 -13.82 8.48 -9.23
C PHE A 192 -14.59 9.79 -9.52
N PRO A 193 -13.95 10.94 -9.77
CA PRO A 193 -14.68 12.18 -10.02
C PRO A 193 -15.61 12.14 -11.24
N PRO A 194 -15.19 11.70 -12.45
CA PRO A 194 -16.11 11.54 -13.56
C PRO A 194 -17.13 10.43 -13.32
N TRP A 195 -16.75 9.34 -12.66
CA TRP A 195 -17.64 8.22 -12.37
C TRP A 195 -18.81 8.61 -11.45
N LEU A 196 -18.51 9.30 -10.34
CA LEU A 196 -19.52 9.84 -9.42
C LEU A 196 -20.39 10.91 -10.07
N ARG A 197 -19.83 11.73 -10.96
CA ARG A 197 -20.61 12.75 -11.69
C ARG A 197 -21.66 12.11 -12.59
N VAL A 198 -21.30 11.07 -13.33
CA VAL A 198 -22.24 10.34 -14.20
C VAL A 198 -23.34 9.70 -13.36
N LEU A 199 -22.99 9.09 -12.22
CA LEU A 199 -23.97 8.55 -11.28
C LEU A 199 -24.92 9.64 -10.75
N HIS A 200 -24.39 10.79 -10.34
CA HIS A 200 -25.20 11.92 -9.87
C HIS A 200 -26.19 12.40 -10.93
N GLN A 201 -25.71 12.58 -12.17
CA GLN A 201 -26.53 13.04 -13.29
C GLN A 201 -27.62 12.04 -13.65
N TRP A 202 -27.31 10.75 -13.62
CA TRP A 202 -28.27 9.68 -13.89
C TRP A 202 -29.36 9.62 -12.82
N LEU A 203 -28.99 9.71 -11.54
CA LEU A 203 -29.94 9.70 -10.44
C LEU A 203 -30.75 10.99 -10.31
N SER A 204 -30.17 12.13 -10.71
CA SER A 204 -30.80 13.46 -10.65
C SER A 204 -31.58 13.80 -11.92
N ALA A 205 -31.85 12.81 -12.79
CA ALA A 205 -32.54 13.03 -14.06
C ALA A 205 -33.89 13.73 -13.83
N ALA A 206 -34.01 14.96 -14.33
CA ALA A 206 -35.22 15.76 -14.23
C ALA A 206 -36.16 15.48 -15.42
N PRO A 207 -37.49 15.69 -15.26
CA PRO A 207 -38.45 15.55 -16.37
C PRO A 207 -38.03 16.42 -17.57
N PRO A 208 -38.16 15.93 -18.83
CA PRO A 208 -39.05 14.88 -19.31
C PRO A 208 -38.45 13.45 -19.41
N ALA A 209 -37.26 13.21 -18.88
CA ALA A 209 -36.68 11.86 -18.86
C ALA A 209 -37.47 10.93 -17.92
N PRO A 210 -37.61 9.62 -18.23
CA PRO A 210 -38.19 8.66 -17.31
C PRO A 210 -37.37 8.61 -16.01
N PRO A 211 -38.00 8.31 -14.85
CA PRO A 211 -37.27 8.14 -13.60
C PRO A 211 -36.19 7.05 -13.77
N PRO A 212 -35.02 7.20 -13.12
CA PRO A 212 -33.92 6.26 -13.28
C PRO A 212 -34.32 4.87 -12.78
N ASP A 213 -34.00 3.84 -13.57
CA ASP A 213 -34.15 2.44 -13.15
C ASP A 213 -33.07 2.11 -12.09
N LEU A 214 -33.49 1.97 -10.85
CA LEU A 214 -32.60 1.71 -9.72
C LEU A 214 -31.95 0.31 -9.79
N GLU A 215 -32.58 -0.65 -10.46
CA GLU A 215 -31.97 -1.98 -10.68
C GLU A 215 -30.81 -1.86 -11.67
N GLU A 216 -31.00 -1.10 -12.75
CA GLU A 216 -29.95 -0.82 -13.74
C GLU A 216 -28.77 -0.07 -13.09
N VAL A 217 -29.05 0.93 -12.25
CA VAL A 217 -28.01 1.67 -11.50
C VAL A 217 -27.24 0.75 -10.56
N THR A 218 -27.93 -0.16 -9.88
CA THR A 218 -27.29 -1.13 -8.96
C THR A 218 -26.38 -2.08 -9.73
N HIS A 219 -26.85 -2.63 -10.86
CA HIS A 219 -26.03 -3.49 -11.71
C HIS A 219 -24.81 -2.74 -12.27
N TRP A 220 -24.98 -1.49 -12.70
CA TRP A 220 -23.89 -0.63 -13.16
C TRP A 220 -22.84 -0.42 -12.06
N TYR A 221 -23.26 -0.07 -10.84
CA TYR A 221 -22.36 0.10 -9.70
C TYR A 221 -21.57 -1.18 -9.39
N LEU A 222 -22.26 -2.33 -9.32
CA LEU A 222 -21.62 -3.62 -9.04
C LEU A 222 -20.66 -4.04 -10.15
N GLY A 223 -21.00 -3.76 -11.42
CA GLY A 223 -20.14 -4.00 -12.57
C GLY A 223 -18.81 -3.26 -12.45
N TRP A 224 -18.83 -1.95 -12.18
CA TRP A 224 -17.60 -1.18 -11.95
C TRP A 224 -16.84 -1.64 -10.71
N LYS A 225 -17.55 -1.92 -9.61
CA LYS A 225 -16.94 -2.40 -8.37
C LYS A 225 -16.20 -3.74 -8.57
N SER A 226 -16.71 -4.62 -9.43
CA SER A 226 -16.12 -5.93 -9.72
C SER A 226 -14.77 -5.86 -10.43
N LEU A 227 -14.41 -4.71 -11.03
CA LEU A 227 -13.11 -4.51 -11.68
C LEU A 227 -11.97 -4.37 -10.67
N PHE A 228 -12.25 -3.92 -9.45
CA PHE A 228 -11.23 -3.69 -8.43
C PHE A 228 -10.92 -4.97 -7.66
N SER A 229 -9.64 -5.18 -7.37
CA SER A 229 -9.18 -6.26 -6.49
C SER A 229 -9.66 -6.07 -5.05
N GLU A 230 -9.60 -7.14 -4.25
CA GLU A 230 -9.90 -7.07 -2.82
C GLU A 230 -8.96 -6.10 -2.07
N GLU A 231 -7.70 -6.00 -2.48
CA GLU A 231 -6.72 -5.08 -1.90
C GLU A 231 -7.13 -3.62 -2.13
N LEU A 232 -7.53 -3.27 -3.36
CA LEU A 232 -8.01 -1.92 -3.67
C LEU A 232 -9.35 -1.62 -2.98
N LEU A 233 -10.26 -2.59 -2.94
CA LEU A 233 -11.55 -2.44 -2.25
C LEU A 233 -11.39 -2.29 -0.73
N ALA A 234 -10.34 -2.87 -0.13
CA ALA A 234 -10.03 -2.69 1.28
C ALA A 234 -9.41 -1.31 1.59
N HIS A 235 -8.77 -0.68 0.60
CA HIS A 235 -8.07 0.59 0.78
C HIS A 235 -9.02 1.74 1.13
N GLU A 236 -8.70 2.50 2.19
CA GLU A 236 -9.60 3.52 2.76
C GLU A 236 -10.09 4.55 1.76
N ARG A 237 -9.20 5.08 0.92
CA ARG A 237 -9.54 6.07 -0.12
C ARG A 237 -10.60 5.56 -1.10
N VAL A 238 -10.44 4.33 -1.60
CA VAL A 238 -11.38 3.69 -2.51
C VAL A 238 -12.72 3.47 -1.82
N ARG A 239 -12.69 2.95 -0.57
CA ARG A 239 -13.90 2.75 0.24
C ARG A 239 -14.71 4.02 0.44
N ARG A 240 -14.04 5.14 0.73
CA ARG A 240 -14.71 6.44 0.89
C ARG A 240 -15.45 6.83 -0.39
N GLN A 241 -14.82 6.74 -1.55
CA GLN A 241 -15.47 7.09 -2.83
C GLN A 241 -16.64 6.15 -3.17
N LEU A 242 -16.51 4.85 -2.87
CA LEU A 242 -17.60 3.89 -3.05
C LEU A 242 -18.78 4.14 -2.12
N ASN A 243 -18.53 4.57 -0.88
CA ASN A 243 -19.60 4.95 0.06
C ASN A 243 -20.34 6.20 -0.40
N VAL A 244 -19.65 7.20 -0.97
CA VAL A 244 -20.30 8.39 -1.54
C VAL A 244 -21.30 8.01 -2.63
N ALA A 245 -20.94 7.07 -3.51
CA ALA A 245 -21.86 6.55 -4.52
C ALA A 245 -23.09 5.85 -3.89
N LEU A 246 -22.87 5.02 -2.86
CA LEU A 246 -23.95 4.35 -2.15
C LEU A 246 -24.89 5.34 -1.45
N ASP A 247 -24.36 6.38 -0.82
CA ASP A 247 -25.14 7.42 -0.17
C ASP A 247 -26.03 8.17 -1.18
N MET A 248 -25.51 8.46 -2.37
CA MET A 248 -26.29 9.09 -3.45
C MET A 248 -27.41 8.17 -3.95
N MET A 249 -27.14 6.87 -4.10
CA MET A 249 -28.17 5.88 -4.45
C MET A 249 -29.24 5.81 -3.36
N ASN A 250 -28.86 5.77 -2.08
CA ASN A 250 -29.81 5.74 -0.95
C ASN A 250 -30.68 7.00 -0.90
N GLN A 251 -30.12 8.18 -1.15
CA GLN A 251 -30.87 9.44 -1.24
C GLN A 251 -31.89 9.42 -2.39
N ALA A 252 -31.52 8.85 -3.54
CA ALA A 252 -32.42 8.70 -4.68
C ALA A 252 -33.59 7.76 -4.36
N VAL A 253 -33.34 6.64 -3.66
CA VAL A 253 -34.41 5.73 -3.19
C VAL A 253 -35.34 6.42 -2.18
N ALA A 254 -34.79 7.24 -1.28
CA ALA A 254 -35.54 7.97 -0.27
C ALA A 254 -36.35 9.15 -0.85
N GLY A 255 -36.10 9.55 -2.10
CA GLY A 255 -36.70 10.74 -2.71
C GLY A 255 -36.18 12.05 -2.13
N GLU A 256 -35.03 12.02 -1.44
CA GLU A 256 -34.36 13.19 -0.89
C GLU A 256 -33.52 13.87 -1.98
N GLY A 257 -33.33 15.19 -1.87
CA GLY A 257 -32.50 15.94 -2.82
C GLY A 257 -31.05 15.43 -2.82
N ILE A 258 -30.64 14.83 -3.94
CA ILE A 258 -29.34 14.15 -4.07
C ILE A 258 -28.20 15.17 -4.03
N GLN A 259 -27.40 15.09 -2.97
CA GLN A 259 -26.26 15.99 -2.78
C GLN A 259 -25.17 15.71 -3.83
N PRO A 260 -24.51 16.75 -4.35
CA PRO A 260 -23.43 16.55 -5.31
C PRO A 260 -22.22 15.88 -4.63
N PRO A 261 -21.46 15.04 -5.35
CA PRO A 261 -20.36 14.25 -4.78
C PRO A 261 -19.25 15.10 -4.12
N GLY A 262 -19.03 16.34 -4.59
CA GLY A 262 -18.07 17.27 -3.99
C GLY A 262 -18.45 17.76 -2.58
N ALA A 263 -19.75 17.89 -2.28
CA ALA A 263 -20.22 18.30 -0.96
C ALA A 263 -20.07 17.18 0.08
N SER A 264 -20.33 15.94 -0.34
CA SER A 264 -20.15 14.75 0.51
C SER A 264 -18.68 14.50 0.84
N ASN A 265 -17.79 14.63 -0.15
CA ASN A 265 -16.34 14.54 0.06
C ASN A 265 -15.78 15.64 0.98
N ALA A 266 -16.26 16.89 0.85
CA ALA A 266 -15.85 17.98 1.73
C ALA A 266 -16.32 17.78 3.17
N ALA A 267 -17.55 17.29 3.37
CA ALA A 267 -18.08 16.96 4.69
C ALA A 267 -17.30 15.81 5.36
N ALA A 268 -16.97 14.76 4.60
CA ALA A 268 -16.16 13.65 5.08
C ALA A 268 -14.72 14.06 5.43
N ALA A 269 -14.10 14.92 4.61
CA ALA A 269 -12.77 15.48 4.88
C ALA A 269 -12.76 16.38 6.12
N ALA A 270 -13.78 17.21 6.30
CA ALA A 270 -13.94 18.05 7.48
C ALA A 270 -14.13 17.21 8.77
N ALA A 271 -14.90 16.12 8.70
CA ALA A 271 -15.05 15.19 9.81
C ALA A 271 -13.73 14.46 10.16
N GLY A 272 -12.95 14.06 9.14
CA GLY A 272 -11.62 13.47 9.33
C GLY A 272 -10.60 14.43 9.94
N ALA A 273 -10.53 15.66 9.41
CA ALA A 273 -9.64 16.71 9.92
C ALA A 273 -10.02 17.11 11.36
N ALA A 274 -11.30 17.18 11.70
CA ALA A 274 -11.75 17.42 13.06
C ALA A 274 -11.29 16.30 14.03
N SER A 275 -11.30 15.04 13.59
CA SER A 275 -10.80 13.91 14.37
C SER A 275 -9.27 13.90 14.51
N GLU A 276 -8.52 14.28 13.47
CA GLU A 276 -7.05 14.36 13.51
C GLU A 276 -6.56 15.54 14.34
N VAL A 277 -7.23 16.70 14.27
CA VAL A 277 -6.95 17.86 15.13
C VAL A 277 -7.26 17.55 16.58
N ALA A 278 -8.34 16.80 16.86
CA ALA A 278 -8.63 16.30 18.20
C ALA A 278 -7.54 15.34 18.71
N ALA A 279 -7.07 14.41 17.86
CA ALA A 279 -5.98 13.49 18.21
C ALA A 279 -4.63 14.21 18.42
N ALA A 280 -4.30 15.20 17.59
CA ALA A 280 -3.07 15.99 17.71
C ALA A 280 -3.10 16.93 18.92
N ALA A 281 -4.26 17.49 19.27
CA ALA A 281 -4.43 18.28 20.50
C ALA A 281 -4.23 17.43 21.76
N VAL A 282 -4.68 16.16 21.74
CA VAL A 282 -4.44 15.19 22.82
C VAL A 282 -2.95 14.82 22.92
N ALA A 283 -2.25 14.67 21.78
CA ALA A 283 -0.81 14.37 21.75
C ALA A 283 0.09 15.57 22.15
N ALA A 284 -0.33 16.80 21.85
CA ALA A 284 0.39 18.01 22.24
C ALA A 284 0.26 18.31 23.74
N ALA A 285 -0.91 18.01 24.33
CA ALA A 285 -1.13 18.10 25.76
C ALA A 285 -0.26 17.12 26.58
N THR A 286 0.23 16.04 25.96
CA THR A 286 1.12 15.06 26.59
C THR A 286 2.60 15.44 26.59
N GLN A 287 3.03 16.44 25.79
CA GLN A 287 4.45 16.84 25.68
C GLN A 287 4.79 18.21 26.29
N GLY A 288 3.81 18.96 26.81
CA GLY A 288 3.99 20.35 27.29
C GLY A 288 4.29 20.55 28.78
N GLY A 289 4.40 19.50 29.60
CA GLY A 289 4.65 19.61 31.04
C GLY A 289 6.10 19.32 31.43
N GLY A 290 6.88 20.36 31.75
CA GLY A 290 8.34 20.26 31.94
C GLY A 290 8.83 19.60 33.25
N GLY A 291 10.05 19.05 33.14
CA GLY A 291 11.18 19.27 34.05
C GLY A 291 11.11 18.76 35.50
N GLY A 292 11.79 17.65 35.80
CA GLY A 292 12.24 17.36 37.18
C GLY A 292 12.50 15.89 37.53
N ARG A 293 13.76 15.44 37.33
CA ARG A 293 14.51 14.41 38.10
C ARG A 293 13.89 13.01 38.30
N SER A 294 14.42 12.09 37.49
CA SER A 294 14.94 10.74 37.80
C SER A 294 14.21 9.86 38.83
N GLY A 295 13.67 8.75 38.31
CA GLY A 295 13.66 7.46 38.99
C GLY A 295 12.30 6.76 39.04
N GLY A 296 12.02 5.90 38.05
CA GLY A 296 10.98 4.86 38.19
C GLY A 296 10.17 4.57 36.93
N SER A 297 10.35 3.37 36.39
CA SER A 297 9.43 2.57 35.56
C SER A 297 8.65 3.31 34.47
N GLU A 298 9.02 3.06 33.21
CA GLU A 298 8.08 3.15 32.08
C GLU A 298 6.86 2.28 32.42
N MET A 299 5.74 2.91 32.76
CA MET A 299 4.46 2.25 32.89
C MET A 299 3.55 2.90 31.86
N GLU A 300 3.19 2.11 30.86
CA GLU A 300 2.13 2.40 29.90
C GLU A 300 0.91 2.95 30.64
N MET A 301 0.32 4.04 30.13
CA MET A 301 -0.88 4.66 30.69
C MET A 301 -1.95 3.59 30.89
N SER A 302 -2.30 3.29 32.14
CA SER A 302 -3.25 2.21 32.41
C SER A 302 -4.66 2.64 31.97
N LEU A 303 -5.47 1.73 31.45
CA LEU A 303 -6.88 1.99 31.05
C LEU A 303 -7.68 2.76 32.12
N ARG A 304 -7.33 2.58 33.39
CA ARG A 304 -7.92 3.30 34.52
C ARG A 304 -7.64 4.80 34.47
N GLU A 305 -6.41 5.20 34.18
CA GLU A 305 -6.01 6.61 34.06
C GLU A 305 -6.69 7.28 32.87
N ALA A 306 -6.86 6.55 31.77
CA ALA A 306 -7.61 7.03 30.61
C ALA A 306 -9.11 7.28 30.94
N VAL A 307 -9.74 6.39 31.71
CA VAL A 307 -11.14 6.56 32.16
C VAL A 307 -11.27 7.73 33.13
N GLU A 308 -10.31 7.91 34.03
CA GLU A 308 -10.28 9.02 35.00
C GLU A 308 -10.09 10.38 34.32
N ALA A 309 -9.14 10.48 33.37
CA ALA A 309 -8.93 11.68 32.57
C ALA A 309 -10.15 12.03 31.72
N PHE A 310 -10.81 11.02 31.13
CA PHE A 310 -12.05 11.21 30.37
C PHE A 310 -13.22 11.68 31.25
N ALA A 311 -13.31 11.20 32.49
CA ALA A 311 -14.31 11.68 33.45
C ALA A 311 -14.05 13.15 33.80
N ALA A 312 -12.81 13.49 34.12
CA ALA A 312 -12.40 14.85 34.48
C ALA A 312 -12.65 15.86 33.34
N ALA A 313 -12.39 15.47 32.10
CA ALA A 313 -12.63 16.31 30.92
C ALA A 313 -14.11 16.65 30.68
N HIS A 314 -15.04 15.87 31.26
CA HIS A 314 -16.48 16.07 31.15
C HIS A 314 -17.12 16.51 32.47
N ASP A 315 -16.32 17.00 33.42
CA ASP A 315 -16.74 17.40 34.77
C ASP A 315 -17.43 16.28 35.57
N LEU A 316 -17.04 15.02 35.32
CA LEU A 316 -17.56 13.83 35.99
C LEU A 316 -16.56 13.26 36.99
N GLN A 317 -17.08 12.70 38.08
CA GLN A 317 -16.27 12.05 39.11
C GLN A 317 -16.08 10.57 38.79
N PHE A 318 -14.83 10.11 38.91
CA PHE A 318 -14.45 8.69 38.88
C PHE A 318 -13.93 8.25 40.25
N LEU A 319 -14.80 7.64 41.08
CA LEU A 319 -14.47 7.31 42.48
C LEU A 319 -14.67 5.81 42.78
N PRO A 320 -13.76 5.15 43.52
CA PRO A 320 -13.96 3.77 43.93
C PRO A 320 -15.15 3.65 44.89
N LYS A 321 -15.96 2.59 44.74
CA LYS A 321 -17.00 2.23 45.71
C LYS A 321 -16.46 1.15 46.65
N PRO A 322 -15.90 1.50 47.82
CA PRO A 322 -15.30 0.52 48.73
C PRO A 322 -16.34 -0.53 49.16
N GLY A 323 -15.96 -1.80 49.10
CA GLY A 323 -16.81 -2.94 49.48
C GLY A 323 -17.70 -3.52 48.37
N ARG A 324 -17.67 -2.96 47.14
CA ARG A 324 -18.30 -3.60 45.96
C ARG A 324 -17.24 -4.12 44.99
N ALA A 325 -17.28 -5.43 44.77
CA ALA A 325 -16.54 -6.10 43.69
C ALA A 325 -17.51 -6.95 42.88
N VAL A 326 -17.31 -6.99 41.56
CA VAL A 326 -18.05 -7.85 40.63
C VAL A 326 -17.01 -8.68 39.87
N GLU A 327 -17.17 -10.01 39.90
CA GLU A 327 -16.22 -10.95 39.29
C GLU A 327 -14.76 -10.77 39.79
N GLY A 328 -14.58 -10.36 41.05
CA GLY A 328 -13.26 -10.11 41.65
C GLY A 328 -12.63 -8.76 41.28
N LEU A 329 -13.29 -7.96 40.44
CA LEU A 329 -12.83 -6.63 40.02
C LEU A 329 -13.53 -5.52 40.82
N GLN A 330 -12.76 -4.49 41.20
CA GLN A 330 -13.22 -3.33 41.96
C GLN A 330 -14.24 -2.51 41.15
N VAL A 331 -15.36 -2.15 41.78
CA VAL A 331 -16.36 -1.26 41.16
C VAL A 331 -16.02 0.21 41.43
N TYR A 332 -16.10 1.02 40.38
CA TYR A 332 -15.93 2.47 40.39
C TYR A 332 -17.26 3.15 40.01
N ALA A 333 -17.47 4.37 40.49
CA ALA A 333 -18.54 5.25 40.06
C ALA A 333 -17.99 6.15 38.94
N PHE A 334 -18.64 6.16 37.77
CA PHE A 334 -18.44 7.16 36.73
C PHE A 334 -19.72 8.01 36.67
N GLY A 335 -19.73 9.14 37.39
CA GLY A 335 -20.94 9.94 37.61
C GLY A 335 -22.09 9.10 38.22
N THR A 336 -23.13 8.83 37.41
CA THR A 336 -24.31 8.03 37.81
C THR A 336 -24.26 6.56 37.37
N VAL A 337 -23.20 6.15 36.69
CA VAL A 337 -23.00 4.79 36.17
C VAL A 337 -21.98 4.05 37.03
N SER A 338 -22.22 2.78 37.33
CA SER A 338 -21.22 1.95 38.02
C SER A 338 -20.43 1.16 36.98
N VAL A 339 -19.11 1.17 37.09
CA VAL A 339 -18.19 0.61 36.09
C VAL A 339 -17.11 -0.25 36.74
N THR A 340 -16.59 -1.22 36.00
CA THR A 340 -15.46 -2.07 36.39
C THR A 340 -14.41 -2.00 35.30
N VAL A 341 -13.14 -1.91 35.71
CA VAL A 341 -12.00 -1.81 34.79
C VAL A 341 -11.24 -3.14 34.88
N ASP A 342 -11.18 -3.86 33.76
CA ASP A 342 -10.33 -5.05 33.64
C ASP A 342 -9.02 -4.64 32.95
N SER A 343 -7.97 -4.40 33.74
CA SER A 343 -6.65 -4.02 33.24
C SER A 343 -5.94 -5.14 32.48
N GLY A 344 -6.31 -6.41 32.70
CA GLY A 344 -5.70 -7.55 32.01
C GLY A 344 -6.25 -7.76 30.61
N ARG A 345 -7.55 -7.49 30.42
CA ARG A 345 -8.21 -7.57 29.10
C ARG A 345 -8.34 -6.24 28.38
N GLN A 346 -7.96 -5.13 29.04
CA GLN A 346 -8.14 -3.76 28.55
C GLN A 346 -9.62 -3.47 28.19
N VAL A 347 -10.56 -3.95 29.00
CA VAL A 347 -12.00 -3.77 28.80
C VAL A 347 -12.64 -3.01 29.95
N LEU A 348 -13.42 -1.99 29.62
CA LEU A 348 -14.32 -1.30 30.55
C LEU A 348 -15.70 -1.93 30.49
N ARG A 349 -16.28 -2.26 31.64
CA ARG A 349 -17.66 -2.78 31.74
C ARG A 349 -18.52 -1.84 32.55
N ALA A 350 -19.72 -1.53 32.07
CA ALA A 350 -20.70 -0.73 32.79
C ALA A 350 -21.94 -1.56 33.15
N GLN A 351 -22.57 -1.18 34.26
CA GLN A 351 -23.81 -1.77 34.71
C GLN A 351 -25.00 -1.17 33.94
N VAL A 352 -25.53 -1.93 32.98
CA VAL A 352 -26.72 -1.59 32.18
C VAL A 352 -27.90 -2.45 32.67
N GLY A 353 -28.77 -1.85 33.48
CA GLY A 353 -29.83 -2.58 34.18
C GLY A 353 -29.27 -3.59 35.19
N GLU A 354 -29.69 -4.85 35.11
CA GLU A 354 -29.22 -5.97 35.93
C GLU A 354 -27.96 -6.67 35.37
N ARG A 355 -27.40 -6.21 34.24
CA ARG A 355 -26.27 -6.87 33.57
C ARG A 355 -25.06 -5.97 33.41
N TRP A 356 -23.88 -6.58 33.38
CA TRP A 356 -22.61 -5.90 33.09
C TRP A 356 -22.21 -6.14 31.64
N ALA A 357 -22.05 -5.07 30.86
CA ALA A 357 -21.71 -5.14 29.45
C ALA A 357 -20.43 -4.35 29.15
N PRO A 358 -19.58 -4.83 28.22
CA PRO A 358 -18.42 -4.08 27.76
C PRO A 358 -18.89 -2.82 27.01
N VAL A 359 -18.31 -1.67 27.34
CA VAL A 359 -18.71 -0.38 26.77
C VAL A 359 -17.50 0.52 26.53
N GLY A 360 -17.55 1.31 25.45
CA GLY A 360 -16.58 2.37 25.19
C GLY A 360 -16.84 3.63 26.05
N LEU A 361 -15.85 4.53 26.10
CA LEU A 361 -15.93 5.78 26.89
C LEU A 361 -17.08 6.69 26.43
N ASP A 362 -17.31 6.84 25.12
CA ASP A 362 -18.40 7.65 24.59
C ASP A 362 -19.78 7.09 24.96
N GLN A 363 -19.90 5.76 24.95
CA GLN A 363 -21.12 5.06 25.33
C GLN A 363 -21.41 5.20 26.83
N LEU A 364 -20.35 5.27 27.66
CA LEU A 364 -20.45 5.52 29.09
C LEU A 364 -21.00 6.91 29.40
N LEU A 365 -20.53 7.93 28.68
CA LEU A 365 -21.00 9.30 28.80
C LEU A 365 -22.47 9.43 28.37
N GLU A 366 -22.86 8.75 27.29
CA GLU A 366 -24.25 8.74 26.82
C GLU A 366 -25.17 8.05 27.84
N GLN A 367 -24.75 6.93 28.44
CA GLN A 367 -25.50 6.28 29.52
C GLN A 367 -25.65 7.16 30.77
N HIS A 368 -24.63 7.93 31.11
CA HIS A 368 -24.71 8.90 32.19
C HIS A 368 -25.76 9.99 31.90
N LYS A 369 -25.74 10.57 30.69
CA LYS A 369 -26.71 11.58 30.22
C LYS A 369 -28.14 11.02 30.21
N GLN A 370 -28.33 9.78 29.75
CA GLN A 370 -29.64 9.12 29.75
C GLN A 370 -30.19 8.90 31.17
N ARG A 371 -29.34 8.49 32.13
CA ARG A 371 -29.75 8.34 33.53
C ARG A 371 -30.07 9.66 34.22
N LEU A 372 -29.38 10.73 33.87
CA LEU A 372 -29.72 12.09 34.35
C LEU A 372 -31.08 12.53 33.79
N ARG A 373 -31.32 12.36 32.48
CA ARG A 373 -32.62 12.68 31.84
C ARG A 373 -33.78 11.87 32.43
N ALA A 374 -33.57 10.60 32.75
CA ALA A 374 -34.57 9.77 33.39
C ALA A 374 -34.91 10.23 34.82
N LYS A 375 -33.91 10.65 35.61
CA LYS A 375 -34.13 11.19 36.96
C LYS A 375 -34.87 12.54 36.94
N SER A 376 -34.61 13.42 35.97
CA SER A 376 -35.31 14.70 35.85
C SER A 376 -36.77 14.59 35.39
N LYS A 377 -37.21 13.46 34.83
CA LYS A 377 -38.62 13.21 34.46
C LYS A 377 -39.46 12.61 35.59
N THR A 378 -38.85 12.26 36.72
CA THR A 378 -39.51 11.54 37.83
C THR A 378 -39.78 12.46 39.03
N PHE A 379 -39.71 13.79 38.84
CA PHE A 379 -40.02 14.81 39.85
C PHE A 379 -41.11 15.75 39.37
#